data_AF-A0A6A6VMC6-F1
#
_entry.id   AF-A0A6A6VMC6-F1
#
_cell.length_a   1.000
_cell.length_b   1.000
_cell.length_c   1.000
_cell.angle_alpha   90.00
_cell.angle_beta   90.00
_cell.angle_gamma   90.00
#
_symmetry.space_group_name_H-M   'P 1'
#
loop_
_entity.id
_entity.type
_entity.pdbx_description
1 polymer ?
#
loop_
_entity_poly.entity_id
_entity_poly.type
_entity_poly.pdbx_seq_one_letter_code
_entity_poly.pdbx_strand_id
1 'polypeptide(L)'
;MLLQKGADPEKSTKEFPTPLLPYVIICGQIDAIDTSDVVRVLLASGADPKTVPVDMWVNYINAPKERWPNPGPGDHWRGCTVPIRQLLARSLNVRHRYLLSLADTVEKTNPRTLQVCEAYNMKRITTLPYFLVGQRQAADLVMNSLITHVSGGRESPMVMAFAGPSGHGKTELARALGKLLSIESLVFDCATFTQQSKFFGPPRGYQGYEEGAPGINFLSENNGRRSLVFMDEFDKTKQELRESLLVTMEKGTLTIHQRTSNNVDCSKTIWVLATNLGTYIICDFYAKKLASVSEERLRSASVKELQRDLTRIYRENFKAPLTGRIKLMVPFLPFSKTEQAVIAHRFILKLATRVRQPIDLQPPTIRLVGHSRITVIDDRKVCTELAQGYESLLGARYLFNAVDALEEMYTKEYLAIKSPITEDLNTKPLQEFIVKCVPEPGGNGQRMLVYR
;
A
#
# COMPACT_ATOMS: atom_id res chain seq x y z
N MET A 1 3.71 -18.10 -6.07
CA MET A 1 4.49 -19.33 -6.35
C MET A 1 4.02 -20.03 -7.62
N LEU A 2 2.77 -20.47 -7.73
CA LEU A 2 2.28 -21.17 -8.95
C LEU A 2 2.39 -20.32 -10.22
N LEU A 3 1.99 -19.04 -10.17
CA LEU A 3 2.15 -18.10 -11.29
C LEU A 3 3.64 -17.88 -11.67
N GLN A 4 4.55 -17.95 -10.70
CA GLN A 4 6.00 -17.85 -10.94
C GLN A 4 6.58 -19.08 -11.63
N LYS A 5 5.89 -20.23 -11.52
CA LYS A 5 6.24 -21.48 -12.21
C LYS A 5 5.50 -21.62 -13.55
N GLY A 6 4.92 -20.54 -14.09
CA GLY A 6 4.29 -20.52 -15.41
C GLY A 6 2.82 -20.94 -15.41
N ALA A 7 2.14 -20.96 -14.26
CA ALA A 7 0.68 -21.10 -14.25
C ALA A 7 0.06 -19.88 -14.96
N ASP A 8 -0.76 -20.16 -15.96
CA ASP A 8 -1.50 -19.14 -16.71
C ASP A 8 -2.70 -18.67 -15.88
N PRO A 9 -2.78 -17.38 -15.52
CA PRO A 9 -3.90 -16.84 -14.75
C PRO A 9 -5.23 -16.85 -15.53
N GLU A 10 -5.21 -17.05 -16.85
CA GLU A 10 -6.39 -17.05 -17.71
C GLU A 10 -6.90 -18.47 -18.07
N LYS A 11 -6.15 -19.53 -17.73
CA LYS A 11 -6.49 -20.89 -18.15
C LYS A 11 -7.76 -21.41 -17.45
N SER A 12 -8.86 -21.48 -18.19
CA SER A 12 -10.10 -22.17 -17.77
C SER A 12 -10.01 -23.67 -18.05
N THR A 13 -10.47 -24.51 -17.11
CA THR A 13 -10.64 -25.96 -17.34
C THR A 13 -12.07 -26.25 -17.82
N LYS A 14 -12.27 -27.39 -18.51
CA LYS A 14 -13.63 -27.82 -18.94
C LYS A 14 -14.62 -27.98 -17.78
N GLU A 15 -14.11 -28.15 -16.56
CA GLU A 15 -14.89 -28.30 -15.32
C GLU A 15 -15.30 -26.95 -14.70
N PHE A 16 -14.67 -25.83 -15.08
CA PHE A 16 -14.97 -24.50 -14.58
C PHE A 16 -15.16 -23.50 -15.74
N PRO A 17 -16.40 -23.30 -16.22
CA PRO A 17 -16.71 -22.40 -17.34
C PRO A 17 -16.58 -20.89 -16.99
N THR A 18 -16.24 -20.57 -15.74
CA THR A 18 -16.06 -19.19 -15.24
C THR A 18 -14.57 -18.86 -15.15
N PRO A 19 -14.09 -17.72 -15.67
CA PRO A 19 -12.70 -17.30 -15.51
C PRO A 19 -12.29 -17.21 -14.03
N LEU A 20 -11.01 -17.43 -13.73
CA LEU A 20 -10.50 -17.51 -12.35
C LEU A 20 -10.76 -16.24 -11.53
N LEU A 21 -10.66 -15.07 -12.18
CA LEU A 21 -10.84 -13.76 -11.54
C LEU A 21 -12.27 -13.57 -10.98
N PRO A 22 -13.36 -13.68 -11.76
CA PRO A 22 -14.73 -13.63 -11.22
C PRO A 22 -15.02 -14.75 -10.22
N TYR A 23 -14.47 -15.96 -10.41
CA TYR A 23 -14.63 -17.05 -9.45
C TYR A 23 -14.08 -16.69 -8.06
N VAL A 24 -12.84 -16.20 -7.98
CA VAL A 24 -12.21 -15.78 -6.71
C VAL A 24 -13.03 -14.69 -6.01
N ILE A 25 -13.55 -13.72 -6.77
CA ILE A 25 -14.40 -12.65 -6.22
C ILE A 25 -15.67 -13.23 -5.58
N ILE A 26 -16.33 -14.18 -6.26
CA ILE A 26 -17.55 -14.84 -5.76
C ILE A 26 -17.25 -15.67 -4.50
N CYS A 27 -16.16 -16.44 -4.47
CA CYS A 27 -15.75 -17.21 -3.30
C CYS A 27 -15.56 -16.32 -2.06
N GLY A 28 -15.01 -15.12 -2.23
CA GLY A 28 -14.82 -14.18 -1.12
C GLY A 28 -16.13 -13.84 -0.39
N GLN A 29 -17.24 -13.71 -1.12
CA GLN A 29 -18.55 -13.48 -0.50
C GLN A 29 -19.13 -14.74 0.16
N ILE A 30 -19.00 -15.90 -0.50
CA ILE A 30 -19.53 -17.18 -0.03
C ILE A 30 -18.84 -17.58 1.28
N ASP A 31 -17.51 -17.53 1.29
CA ASP A 31 -16.71 -17.94 2.45
C ASP A 31 -16.56 -16.80 3.48
N ALA A 32 -16.95 -15.58 3.12
CA ALA A 32 -16.77 -14.35 3.89
C ALA A 32 -15.30 -14.10 4.26
N ILE A 33 -14.43 -14.18 3.25
CA ILE A 33 -12.99 -13.99 3.32
C ILE A 33 -12.59 -12.82 2.40
N ASP A 34 -11.62 -12.01 2.82
CA ASP A 34 -11.06 -10.97 1.96
C ASP A 34 -10.21 -11.60 0.83
N THR A 35 -10.74 -11.55 -0.39
CA THR A 35 -10.05 -12.02 -1.61
C THR A 35 -9.29 -10.92 -2.34
N SER A 36 -9.25 -9.68 -1.81
CA SER A 36 -8.65 -8.53 -2.48
C SER A 36 -7.19 -8.76 -2.85
N ASP A 37 -6.42 -9.43 -1.98
CA ASP A 37 -5.01 -9.72 -2.25
C ASP A 37 -4.81 -10.79 -3.32
N VAL A 38 -5.72 -11.76 -3.43
CA VAL A 38 -5.70 -12.77 -4.50
C VAL A 38 -6.03 -12.11 -5.84
N VAL A 39 -7.10 -11.32 -5.87
CA VAL A 39 -7.50 -10.51 -7.04
C VAL A 39 -6.35 -9.62 -7.51
N ARG A 40 -5.70 -8.91 -6.57
CA ARG A 40 -4.53 -8.08 -6.85
C ARG A 40 -3.38 -8.88 -7.47
N VAL A 41 -3.09 -10.08 -6.98
CA VAL A 41 -2.03 -10.94 -7.51
C VAL A 41 -2.36 -11.46 -8.92
N LEU A 42 -3.62 -11.82 -9.17
CA LEU A 42 -4.07 -12.26 -10.49
C LEU A 42 -3.93 -11.14 -11.53
N LEU A 43 -4.44 -9.95 -11.21
CA LEU A 43 -4.35 -8.78 -12.09
C LEU A 43 -2.89 -8.35 -12.31
N ALA A 44 -2.08 -8.30 -11.26
CA ALA A 44 -0.65 -8.04 -11.36
C ALA A 44 0.10 -9.09 -12.21
N SER A 45 -0.45 -10.29 -12.36
CA SER A 45 0.12 -11.35 -13.19
C SER A 45 -0.44 -11.37 -14.61
N GLY A 46 -1.31 -10.43 -14.98
CA GLY A 46 -1.80 -10.23 -16.34
C GLY A 46 -3.21 -10.75 -16.59
N ALA A 47 -3.98 -11.15 -15.57
CA ALA A 47 -5.39 -11.51 -15.76
C ALA A 47 -6.20 -10.34 -16.36
N ASP A 48 -6.97 -10.58 -17.41
CA ASP A 48 -7.82 -9.56 -18.02
C ASP A 48 -8.96 -9.08 -17.07
N PRO A 49 -8.99 -7.80 -16.65
CA PRO A 49 -10.09 -7.27 -15.83
C PRO A 49 -11.45 -7.31 -16.55
N LYS A 50 -11.48 -7.38 -17.88
CA LYS A 50 -12.72 -7.42 -18.69
C LYS A 50 -13.43 -8.78 -18.64
N THR A 51 -12.84 -9.76 -17.96
CA THR A 51 -13.55 -10.98 -17.54
C THR A 51 -14.67 -10.68 -16.53
N VAL A 52 -14.60 -9.54 -15.83
CA VAL A 52 -15.67 -8.99 -14.99
C VAL A 52 -16.37 -7.85 -15.75
N PRO A 53 -17.71 -7.74 -15.70
CA PRO A 53 -18.39 -6.70 -16.45
C PRO A 53 -17.92 -5.27 -16.18
N VAL A 54 -17.44 -4.57 -17.21
CA VAL A 54 -16.85 -3.21 -17.16
C VAL A 54 -17.76 -2.23 -16.43
N ASP A 55 -19.05 -2.34 -16.66
CA ASP A 55 -20.04 -1.48 -16.03
C ASP A 55 -20.09 -1.58 -14.50
N MET A 56 -19.65 -2.72 -13.95
CA MET A 56 -19.60 -2.96 -12.51
C MET A 56 -18.42 -2.28 -11.83
N TRP A 57 -17.43 -1.78 -12.58
CA TRP A 57 -16.20 -1.24 -12.00
C TRP A 57 -15.67 0.02 -12.69
N VAL A 58 -16.21 0.45 -13.84
CA VAL A 58 -15.80 1.68 -14.54
C VAL A 58 -15.92 2.91 -13.63
N ASN A 59 -16.99 2.97 -12.83
CA ASN A 59 -17.12 3.91 -11.72
C ASN A 59 -17.03 3.13 -10.42
N TYR A 60 -15.81 2.71 -10.07
CA TYR A 60 -15.55 1.76 -8.99
C TYR A 60 -16.09 2.18 -7.62
N ILE A 61 -16.39 3.47 -7.43
CA ILE A 61 -16.98 3.93 -6.16
C ILE A 61 -18.41 3.40 -5.99
N ASN A 62 -19.16 3.20 -7.07
CA ASN A 62 -20.55 2.76 -7.02
C ASN A 62 -20.65 1.25 -6.88
N ALA A 63 -21.54 0.79 -5.99
CA ALA A 63 -21.93 -0.61 -5.96
C ALA A 63 -22.63 -0.99 -7.29
N PRO A 64 -22.28 -2.14 -7.87
CA PRO A 64 -22.89 -2.60 -9.12
C PRO A 64 -24.35 -2.96 -8.90
N LYS A 65 -25.18 -2.75 -9.93
CA LYS A 65 -26.59 -3.14 -9.89
C LYS A 65 -26.72 -4.63 -10.24
N GLU A 66 -27.57 -5.34 -9.50
CA GLU A 66 -27.91 -6.74 -9.81
C GLU A 66 -28.64 -6.88 -11.16
N ARG A 67 -29.40 -5.84 -11.55
CA ARG A 67 -30.13 -5.77 -12.82
C ARG A 67 -29.46 -4.79 -13.79
N TRP A 68 -29.37 -5.19 -15.05
CA TRP A 68 -28.69 -4.46 -16.12
C TRP A 68 -29.70 -3.91 -17.14
N PRO A 69 -29.52 -2.70 -17.69
CA PRO A 69 -30.23 -2.29 -18.90
C PRO A 69 -29.71 -3.07 -20.11
N ASN A 70 -30.58 -3.72 -20.89
CA ASN A 70 -30.29 -4.59 -22.04
C ASN A 70 -28.88 -4.44 -22.68
N PRO A 71 -28.08 -5.52 -22.78
CA PRO A 71 -26.73 -5.48 -23.33
C PRO A 71 -26.73 -4.90 -24.76
N GLY A 72 -25.81 -3.97 -25.01
CA GLY A 72 -25.64 -3.38 -26.34
C GLY A 72 -25.02 -4.39 -27.31
N PRO A 73 -25.23 -4.25 -28.62
CA PRO A 73 -24.52 -5.05 -29.61
C PRO A 73 -23.01 -4.75 -29.51
N GLY A 74 -22.25 -5.70 -28.93
CA GLY A 74 -20.83 -5.56 -28.63
C GLY A 74 -20.42 -5.95 -27.19
N ASP A 75 -21.39 -6.13 -26.29
CA ASP A 75 -21.18 -6.62 -24.91
C ASP A 75 -20.88 -8.14 -24.91
N HIS A 76 -19.73 -8.53 -25.46
CA HIS A 76 -19.24 -9.90 -25.44
C HIS A 76 -18.50 -10.19 -24.12
N TRP A 77 -19.26 -10.44 -23.06
CA TRP A 77 -18.72 -10.99 -21.82
C TRP A 77 -18.35 -12.46 -22.05
N ARG A 78 -17.06 -12.83 -21.99
CA ARG A 78 -16.66 -14.25 -22.06
C ARG A 78 -17.14 -14.98 -20.79
N GLY A 79 -18.25 -15.71 -20.89
CA GLY A 79 -18.69 -16.67 -19.86
C GLY A 79 -19.51 -16.12 -18.69
N CYS A 80 -19.89 -14.84 -18.67
CA CYS A 80 -20.72 -14.27 -17.58
C CYS A 80 -22.22 -14.46 -17.87
N THR A 81 -22.83 -15.48 -17.25
CA THR A 81 -24.28 -15.73 -17.30
C THR A 81 -25.05 -14.82 -16.33
N VAL A 82 -26.38 -14.71 -16.47
CA VAL A 82 -27.23 -13.90 -15.57
C VAL A 82 -27.05 -14.29 -14.09
N PRO A 83 -27.02 -15.58 -13.69
CA PRO A 83 -26.76 -15.97 -12.30
C PRO A 83 -25.37 -15.53 -11.80
N ILE A 84 -24.33 -15.70 -12.62
CA ILE A 84 -22.96 -15.28 -12.28
C ILE A 84 -22.90 -13.77 -12.07
N ARG A 85 -23.59 -13.00 -12.93
CA ARG A 85 -23.66 -11.55 -12.83
C ARG A 85 -24.29 -11.09 -11.52
N GLN A 86 -25.40 -11.72 -11.10
CA GLN A 86 -26.05 -11.40 -9.82
C GLN A 86 -25.14 -11.72 -8.62
N LEU A 87 -24.42 -12.84 -8.66
CA LEU A 87 -23.42 -13.18 -7.65
C LEU A 87 -22.29 -12.13 -7.62
N LEU A 88 -21.71 -11.80 -8.77
CA LEU A 88 -20.67 -10.77 -8.87
C LEU A 88 -21.13 -9.42 -8.34
N ALA A 89 -22.36 -8.99 -8.65
CA ALA A 89 -22.89 -7.73 -8.17
C ALA A 89 -22.95 -7.68 -6.63
N ARG A 90 -23.21 -8.81 -5.97
CA ARG A 90 -23.22 -8.92 -4.51
C ARG A 90 -21.81 -9.09 -3.92
N SER A 91 -20.88 -9.67 -4.68
CA SER A 91 -19.53 -10.02 -4.22
C SER A 91 -18.49 -8.93 -4.43
N LEU A 92 -18.68 -8.06 -5.42
CA LEU A 92 -17.76 -6.98 -5.74
C LEU A 92 -17.80 -5.90 -4.67
N ASN A 93 -16.72 -5.79 -3.91
CA ASN A 93 -16.49 -4.65 -3.02
C ASN A 93 -15.67 -3.54 -3.73
N VAL A 94 -15.61 -2.35 -3.12
CA VAL A 94 -14.92 -1.17 -3.67
C VAL A 94 -13.44 -1.40 -3.95
N ARG A 95 -12.76 -2.27 -3.18
CA ARG A 95 -11.36 -2.62 -3.45
C ARG A 95 -11.20 -3.49 -4.69
N HIS A 96 -12.07 -4.49 -4.88
CA HIS A 96 -12.09 -5.29 -6.10
C HIS A 96 -12.30 -4.39 -7.32
N ARG A 97 -13.30 -3.49 -7.26
CA ARG A 97 -13.61 -2.56 -8.35
C ARG A 97 -12.45 -1.59 -8.63
N TYR A 98 -11.80 -1.06 -7.59
CA TYR A 98 -10.60 -0.23 -7.74
C TYR A 98 -9.46 -0.99 -8.43
N LEU A 99 -9.19 -2.24 -8.04
CA LEU A 99 -8.14 -3.05 -8.64
C LEU A 99 -8.42 -3.37 -10.12
N LEU A 100 -9.68 -3.67 -10.48
CA LEU A 100 -10.10 -3.88 -11.87
C LEU A 100 -9.89 -2.62 -12.72
N SER A 101 -10.33 -1.45 -12.21
CA SER A 101 -10.11 -0.15 -12.86
C SER A 101 -8.61 0.18 -12.97
N LEU A 102 -7.82 -0.14 -11.95
CA LEU A 102 -6.37 0.04 -11.99
C LEU A 102 -5.73 -0.83 -13.08
N ALA A 103 -6.13 -2.10 -13.19
CA ALA A 103 -5.58 -3.02 -14.19
C ALA A 103 -5.86 -2.57 -15.64
N ASP A 104 -7.03 -1.99 -15.91
CA ASP A 104 -7.39 -1.49 -17.23
C ASP A 104 -6.65 -0.18 -17.58
N THR A 105 -6.29 0.62 -16.56
CA THR A 105 -5.60 1.90 -16.76
C THR A 105 -4.07 1.81 -16.73
N VAL A 106 -3.49 0.73 -16.20
CA VAL A 106 -2.04 0.51 -16.18
C VAL A 106 -1.57 0.04 -17.55
N GLU A 107 -0.71 0.83 -18.19
CA GLU A 107 -0.14 0.48 -19.49
C GLU A 107 0.72 -0.78 -19.38
N LYS A 108 0.64 -1.64 -20.40
CA LYS A 108 1.50 -2.83 -20.48
C LYS A 108 2.95 -2.39 -20.59
N THR A 109 3.80 -3.00 -19.77
CA THR A 109 5.24 -2.72 -19.79
C THR A 109 5.83 -3.09 -21.15
N ASN A 110 6.59 -2.17 -21.75
CA ASN A 110 7.29 -2.39 -23.03
C ASN A 110 8.20 -3.63 -22.97
N PRO A 111 8.23 -4.50 -24.01
CA PRO A 111 9.13 -5.65 -24.09
C PRO A 111 10.60 -5.35 -23.77
N ARG A 112 11.14 -4.21 -24.20
CA ARG A 112 12.52 -3.81 -23.90
C ARG A 112 12.73 -3.57 -22.41
N THR A 113 11.77 -2.92 -21.76
CA THR A 113 11.78 -2.69 -20.31
C THR A 113 11.68 -4.01 -19.55
N LEU A 114 10.83 -4.93 -20.01
CA LEU A 114 10.72 -6.29 -19.42
C LEU A 114 12.04 -7.07 -19.53
N GLN A 115 12.71 -7.01 -20.68
CA GLN A 115 14.00 -7.66 -20.89
C GLN A 115 15.06 -7.16 -19.90
N VAL A 116 15.16 -5.84 -19.70
CA VAL A 116 16.05 -5.26 -18.67
C VAL A 116 15.66 -5.78 -17.29
N CYS A 117 14.37 -5.72 -16.94
CA CYS A 117 13.93 -6.17 -15.62
C CYS A 117 14.21 -7.66 -15.38
N GLU A 118 14.12 -8.50 -16.40
CA GLU A 118 14.48 -9.92 -16.31
C GLU A 118 15.98 -10.11 -16.09
N ALA A 119 16.84 -9.40 -16.84
CA ALA A 119 18.29 -9.48 -16.69
C ALA A 119 18.78 -9.11 -15.28
N TYR A 120 18.10 -8.19 -14.59
CA TYR A 120 18.43 -7.75 -13.23
C TYR A 120 17.56 -8.41 -12.13
N ASN A 121 16.85 -9.49 -12.45
CA ASN A 121 15.95 -10.23 -11.56
C ASN A 121 14.94 -9.32 -10.81
N MET A 122 14.41 -8.33 -11.52
CA MET A 122 13.48 -7.31 -11.01
C MET A 122 12.15 -7.25 -11.77
N LYS A 123 11.80 -8.28 -12.56
CA LYS A 123 10.54 -8.35 -13.34
C LYS A 123 9.30 -7.94 -12.53
N ARG A 124 9.25 -8.34 -11.25
CA ARG A 124 8.12 -8.07 -10.35
C ARG A 124 7.91 -6.58 -10.04
N ILE A 125 8.92 -5.72 -10.22
CA ILE A 125 8.76 -4.27 -9.99
C ILE A 125 7.69 -3.65 -10.91
N THR A 126 7.45 -4.24 -12.08
CA THR A 126 6.39 -3.81 -13.02
C THR A 126 4.98 -3.87 -12.41
N THR A 127 4.83 -4.64 -11.33
CA THR A 127 3.57 -4.79 -10.61
C THR A 127 3.41 -3.82 -9.44
N LEU A 128 4.41 -2.95 -9.19
CA LEU A 128 4.43 -2.01 -8.07
C LEU A 128 3.14 -1.17 -7.92
N PRO A 129 2.51 -0.65 -8.99
CA PRO A 129 1.26 0.11 -8.88
C PRO A 129 0.12 -0.65 -8.18
N TYR A 130 0.07 -1.97 -8.32
CA TYR A 130 -0.99 -2.78 -7.71
C TYR A 130 -0.88 -2.90 -6.18
N PHE A 131 0.30 -2.62 -5.60
CA PHE A 131 0.56 -2.79 -4.16
C PHE A 131 0.18 -1.56 -3.33
N LEU A 132 -0.25 -0.47 -3.97
CA LEU A 132 -0.63 0.77 -3.30
C LEU A 132 -2.03 1.21 -3.73
N VAL A 133 -2.75 1.82 -2.80
CA VAL A 133 -3.97 2.56 -3.12
C VAL A 133 -3.58 4.01 -3.34
N GLY A 134 -3.96 4.57 -4.49
CA GLY A 134 -3.45 5.86 -4.94
C GLY A 134 -1.94 5.81 -5.21
N GLN A 135 -1.29 6.97 -5.11
CA GLN A 135 0.18 7.13 -5.27
C GLN A 135 0.76 6.54 -6.56
N ARG A 136 -0.04 6.42 -7.62
CA ARG A 136 0.38 5.84 -8.90
C ARG A 136 1.60 6.56 -9.48
N GLN A 137 1.59 7.88 -9.44
CA GLN A 137 2.73 8.68 -9.92
C GLN A 137 4.01 8.41 -9.13
N ALA A 138 3.93 8.21 -7.82
CA ALA A 138 5.09 7.87 -7.00
C ALA A 138 5.64 6.47 -7.37
N ALA A 139 4.76 5.49 -7.55
CA ALA A 139 5.14 4.16 -8.01
C ALA A 139 5.81 4.21 -9.39
N ASP A 140 5.23 4.94 -10.35
CA ASP A 140 5.76 5.07 -11.70
C ASP A 140 7.14 5.79 -11.71
N LEU A 141 7.30 6.85 -10.91
CA LEU A 141 8.58 7.55 -10.76
C LEU A 141 9.67 6.62 -10.21
N VAL A 142 9.37 5.88 -9.14
CA VAL A 142 10.32 4.94 -8.51
C VAL A 142 10.68 3.81 -9.48
N MET A 143 9.68 3.19 -10.11
CA MET A 143 9.89 2.12 -11.08
C MET A 143 10.76 2.58 -12.24
N ASN A 144 10.40 3.68 -12.91
CA ASN A 144 11.14 4.20 -14.05
C ASN A 144 12.57 4.60 -13.68
N SER A 145 12.75 5.24 -12.53
CA SER A 145 14.07 5.68 -12.06
C SER A 145 14.99 4.50 -11.73
N LEU A 146 14.47 3.46 -11.06
CA LEU A 146 15.24 2.25 -10.75
C LEU A 146 15.62 1.46 -12.00
N ILE A 147 14.68 1.29 -12.93
CA ILE A 147 14.96 0.61 -14.21
C ILE A 147 16.04 1.38 -14.99
N THR A 148 15.92 2.71 -15.07
CA THR A 148 16.92 3.57 -15.73
C THR A 148 18.27 3.46 -15.05
N HIS A 149 18.29 3.43 -13.72
CA HIS A 149 19.51 3.33 -12.94
C HIS A 149 20.27 2.03 -13.22
N VAL A 150 19.58 0.88 -13.21
CA VAL A 150 20.23 -0.42 -13.48
C VAL A 150 20.62 -0.55 -14.96
N SER A 151 19.79 -0.06 -15.88
CA SER A 151 20.07 -0.11 -17.32
C SER A 151 21.31 0.69 -17.70
N GLY A 152 21.57 1.78 -16.99
CA GLY A 152 22.72 2.64 -17.23
C GLY A 152 24.04 2.11 -16.68
N GLY A 153 24.09 0.89 -16.12
CA GLY A 153 25.30 0.29 -15.58
C GLY A 153 25.95 1.12 -14.46
N ARG A 154 25.16 1.90 -13.72
CA ARG A 154 25.71 2.80 -12.69
C ARG A 154 26.17 1.98 -11.49
N GLU A 155 27.41 2.19 -11.08
CA GLU A 155 28.02 1.55 -9.89
C GLU A 155 27.85 2.38 -8.61
N SER A 156 27.11 3.49 -8.66
CA SER A 156 26.83 4.32 -7.47
C SER A 156 25.47 4.00 -6.86
N PRO A 157 25.31 4.03 -5.52
CA PRO A 157 24.06 3.73 -4.83
C PRO A 157 22.86 4.52 -5.37
N MET A 158 21.67 3.93 -5.33
CA MET A 158 20.45 4.67 -5.67
C MET A 158 19.97 5.42 -4.43
N VAL A 159 19.93 6.75 -4.47
CA VAL A 159 19.41 7.56 -3.37
C VAL A 159 18.15 8.29 -3.82
N MET A 160 17.06 8.09 -3.10
CA MET A 160 15.74 8.68 -3.37
C MET A 160 15.23 9.38 -2.12
N ALA A 161 14.49 10.47 -2.32
CA ALA A 161 13.80 11.20 -1.27
C ALA A 161 12.29 11.01 -1.42
N PHE A 162 11.63 10.53 -0.38
CA PHE A 162 10.17 10.39 -0.32
C PHE A 162 9.60 11.53 0.51
N ALA A 163 8.93 12.47 -0.12
CA ALA A 163 8.44 13.69 0.53
C ALA A 163 6.91 13.71 0.58
N GLY A 164 6.35 13.97 1.75
CA GLY A 164 4.91 14.12 1.96
C GLY A 164 4.54 13.91 3.42
N PRO A 165 3.27 14.15 3.81
CA PRO A 165 2.85 13.99 5.20
C PRO A 165 2.92 12.51 5.65
N SER A 166 2.87 12.28 6.96
CA SER A 166 2.71 10.93 7.51
C SER A 166 1.39 10.32 7.04
N GLY A 167 1.32 8.97 6.95
CA GLY A 167 0.09 8.28 6.53
C GLY A 167 -0.21 8.28 5.02
N HIS A 168 0.70 8.76 4.16
CA HIS A 168 0.49 8.83 2.71
C HIS A 168 1.11 7.67 1.90
N GLY A 169 1.67 6.67 2.57
CA GLY A 169 2.18 5.45 1.91
C GLY A 169 3.69 5.40 1.65
N LYS A 170 4.49 6.33 2.19
CA LYS A 170 5.97 6.33 2.06
C LYS A 170 6.60 4.98 2.45
N THR A 171 6.33 4.54 3.67
CA THR A 171 6.84 3.27 4.22
C THR A 171 6.22 2.06 3.52
N GLU A 172 4.97 2.15 3.07
CA GLU A 172 4.31 1.08 2.34
C GLU A 172 4.93 0.86 0.95
N LEU A 173 5.23 1.95 0.22
CA LEU A 173 5.94 1.89 -1.06
C LEU A 173 7.33 1.26 -0.88
N ALA A 174 8.07 1.64 0.16
CA ALA A 174 9.40 1.09 0.43
C ALA A 174 9.36 -0.41 0.76
N ARG A 175 8.40 -0.85 1.59
CA ARG A 175 8.19 -2.28 1.89
C ARG A 175 7.77 -3.07 0.66
N ALA A 176 6.87 -2.52 -0.16
CA ALA A 176 6.46 -3.12 -1.41
C ALA A 176 7.66 -3.28 -2.37
N LEU A 177 8.51 -2.25 -2.46
CA LEU A 177 9.73 -2.27 -3.27
C LEU A 177 10.68 -3.39 -2.84
N GLY A 178 11.00 -3.51 -1.56
CA GLY A 178 11.85 -4.59 -1.03
C GLY A 178 11.29 -5.98 -1.36
N LYS A 179 9.98 -6.20 -1.11
CA LYS A 179 9.29 -7.47 -1.40
C LYS A 179 9.25 -7.82 -2.88
N LEU A 180 9.11 -6.83 -3.76
CA LEU A 180 9.04 -7.04 -5.21
C LEU A 180 10.42 -7.31 -5.81
N LEU A 181 11.44 -6.58 -5.35
CA LEU A 181 12.83 -6.83 -5.73
C LEU A 181 13.40 -8.10 -5.08
N SER A 182 12.70 -8.67 -4.08
CA SER A 182 13.15 -9.85 -3.31
C SER A 182 14.51 -9.60 -2.66
N ILE A 183 14.65 -8.43 -2.04
CA ILE A 183 15.87 -7.97 -1.37
C ILE A 183 15.61 -7.74 0.11
N GLU A 184 16.66 -7.87 0.92
CA GLU A 184 16.62 -7.49 2.32
C GLU A 184 16.37 -5.98 2.46
N SER A 185 15.59 -5.62 3.48
CA SER A 185 15.21 -4.23 3.74
C SER A 185 15.33 -3.87 5.21
N LEU A 186 16.00 -2.77 5.50
CA LEU A 186 16.06 -2.15 6.83
C LEU A 186 15.14 -0.94 6.86
N VAL A 187 14.27 -0.87 7.87
CA VAL A 187 13.49 0.33 8.21
C VAL A 187 14.12 0.95 9.45
N PHE A 188 14.56 2.20 9.33
CA PHE A 188 15.22 2.95 10.39
C PHE A 188 14.44 4.24 10.64
N ASP A 189 13.73 4.33 11.76
CA ASP A 189 13.11 5.57 12.21
C ASP A 189 14.21 6.52 12.69
N CYS A 190 14.40 7.67 12.08
CA CYS A 190 15.47 8.60 12.45
C CYS A 190 15.15 9.45 13.68
N ALA A 191 13.88 9.54 14.09
CA ALA A 191 13.43 10.45 15.12
C ALA A 191 13.63 9.89 16.54
N THR A 192 13.53 8.58 16.69
CA THR A 192 13.71 7.89 17.98
C THR A 192 15.15 7.84 18.46
N PHE A 193 16.13 8.29 17.65
CA PHE A 193 17.56 8.13 17.96
C PHE A 193 18.23 9.48 18.22
N THR A 194 18.34 9.81 19.51
CA THR A 194 18.90 11.06 20.02
C THR A 194 20.45 11.13 20.05
N GLN A 195 21.18 10.08 19.64
CA GLN A 195 22.67 10.07 19.64
C GLN A 195 23.27 9.44 18.37
N GLN A 196 24.48 9.89 17.98
CA GLN A 196 25.29 9.40 16.84
C GLN A 196 25.52 7.86 16.84
N SER A 197 25.51 7.26 18.03
CA SER A 197 26.10 5.96 18.36
C SER A 197 25.28 4.71 17.96
N LYS A 198 24.29 4.80 17.06
CA LYS A 198 23.39 3.65 16.80
C LYS A 198 23.08 3.27 15.34
N PHE A 199 23.40 4.07 14.31
CA PHE A 199 23.48 3.50 12.94
C PHE A 199 24.87 2.93 12.65
N PHE A 200 25.90 3.55 13.23
CA PHE A 200 27.30 3.11 13.16
C PHE A 200 27.88 2.57 14.47
N GLY A 201 27.12 2.54 15.56
CA GLY A 201 27.53 1.89 16.82
C GLY A 201 28.36 2.83 17.70
N PRO A 202 28.50 2.52 19.00
CA PRO A 202 29.31 3.34 19.89
C PRO A 202 30.82 3.14 19.61
N PRO A 203 31.69 4.14 19.90
CA PRO A 203 33.14 4.01 19.75
C PRO A 203 33.75 2.96 20.70
N ARG A 204 34.99 2.52 20.41
CA ARG A 204 35.75 1.55 21.24
C ARG A 204 35.77 1.98 22.71
N GLY A 205 35.27 1.12 23.61
CA GLY A 205 35.27 1.34 25.06
C GLY A 205 33.92 1.66 25.71
N TYR A 206 32.81 1.71 24.96
CA TYR A 206 31.45 1.95 25.48
C TYR A 206 30.60 0.66 25.54
N GLN A 207 29.68 0.57 26.50
CA GLN A 207 28.74 -0.56 26.63
C GLN A 207 27.87 -0.70 25.36
N GLY A 208 27.76 -1.91 24.79
CA GLY A 208 27.13 -2.16 23.49
C GLY A 208 28.08 -2.11 22.28
N TYR A 209 29.38 -1.95 22.51
CA TYR A 209 30.41 -1.99 21.46
C TYR A 209 30.46 -3.33 20.68
N GLU A 210 30.18 -4.46 21.34
CA GLU A 210 30.23 -5.79 20.70
C GLU A 210 29.00 -6.13 19.85
N GLU A 211 27.84 -5.54 20.14
CA GLU A 211 26.58 -5.79 19.41
C GLU A 211 26.56 -5.13 18.01
N GLY A 212 27.42 -4.12 17.80
CA GLY A 212 27.42 -3.31 16.57
C GLY A 212 26.16 -2.45 16.45
N ALA A 213 26.06 -1.66 15.38
CA ALA A 213 24.82 -0.93 15.10
C ALA A 213 23.96 -1.64 14.04
N PRO A 214 22.62 -1.60 14.17
CA PRO A 214 21.70 -2.18 13.19
C PRO A 214 22.00 -1.81 11.74
N GLY A 215 22.39 -0.55 11.48
CA GLY A 215 22.76 -0.08 10.14
C GLY A 215 24.02 -0.74 9.59
N ILE A 216 25.12 -0.73 10.36
CA ILE A 216 26.36 -1.43 10.01
C ILE A 216 26.13 -2.92 9.83
N ASN A 217 25.44 -3.57 10.77
CA ASN A 217 25.22 -5.01 10.73
C ASN A 217 24.46 -5.39 9.46
N PHE A 218 23.35 -4.69 9.18
CA PHE A 218 22.57 -4.90 7.97
C PHE A 218 23.39 -4.69 6.68
N LEU A 219 24.16 -3.59 6.59
CA LEU A 219 24.98 -3.31 5.40
C LEU A 219 26.10 -4.33 5.23
N SER A 220 26.76 -4.71 6.33
CA SER A 220 27.81 -5.73 6.35
C SER A 220 27.28 -7.10 5.91
N GLU A 221 26.11 -7.51 6.41
CA GLU A 221 25.44 -8.73 5.98
C GLU A 221 25.13 -8.68 4.48
N ASN A 222 24.73 -7.50 3.97
CA ASN A 222 24.37 -7.30 2.57
C ASN A 222 25.51 -6.80 1.66
N ASN A 223 26.77 -7.02 2.05
CA ASN A 223 27.96 -6.61 1.30
C ASN A 223 27.91 -7.03 -0.18
N GLY A 224 27.96 -6.07 -1.11
CA GLY A 224 27.94 -6.29 -2.57
C GLY A 224 26.60 -6.80 -3.13
N ARG A 225 25.56 -6.87 -2.29
CA ARG A 225 24.21 -7.33 -2.66
C ARG A 225 23.24 -6.16 -2.70
N ARG A 226 22.22 -6.27 -3.55
CA ARG A 226 21.14 -5.27 -3.59
C ARG A 226 20.36 -5.36 -2.29
N SER A 227 20.25 -4.24 -1.58
CA SER A 227 19.50 -4.10 -0.32
C SER A 227 18.78 -2.76 -0.30
N LEU A 228 17.77 -2.63 0.56
CA LEU A 228 17.01 -1.38 0.73
C LEU A 228 17.17 -0.84 2.14
N VAL A 229 17.55 0.42 2.27
CA VAL A 229 17.57 1.15 3.55
C VAL A 229 16.56 2.27 3.49
N PHE A 230 15.48 2.14 4.26
CA PHE A 230 14.44 3.14 4.41
C PHE A 230 14.68 3.93 5.71
N MET A 231 15.02 5.20 5.57
CA MET A 231 15.23 6.13 6.68
C MET A 231 13.97 6.98 6.86
N ASP A 232 13.14 6.65 7.84
CA ASP A 232 11.90 7.39 8.15
C ASP A 232 12.20 8.65 8.97
N GLU A 233 11.37 9.67 8.83
CA GLU A 233 11.53 10.98 9.49
C GLU A 233 12.96 11.59 9.37
N PHE A 234 13.56 11.47 8.20
CA PHE A 234 14.95 11.86 7.95
C PHE A 234 15.23 13.36 8.21
N ASP A 235 14.21 14.22 8.14
CA ASP A 235 14.30 15.63 8.54
C ASP A 235 14.62 15.86 10.01
N LYS A 236 14.34 14.88 10.87
CA LYS A 236 14.66 14.95 12.30
C LYS A 236 16.07 14.46 12.62
N THR A 237 16.84 14.02 11.62
CA THR A 237 18.23 13.58 11.82
C THR A 237 19.12 14.71 12.35
N LYS A 238 20.17 14.34 13.09
CA LYS A 238 21.25 15.27 13.41
C LYS A 238 22.23 15.40 12.25
N GLN A 239 22.99 16.51 12.23
CA GLN A 239 23.95 16.80 11.16
C GLN A 239 25.01 15.71 11.02
N GLU A 240 25.49 15.16 12.13
CA GLU A 240 26.63 14.23 12.11
C GLU A 240 26.24 12.88 11.51
N LEU A 241 24.99 12.42 11.71
CA LEU A 241 24.48 11.25 11.01
C LEU A 241 24.42 11.49 9.49
N ARG A 242 23.95 12.68 9.06
CA ARG A 242 23.92 13.01 7.63
C ARG A 242 25.30 13.03 7.02
N GLU A 243 26.28 13.62 7.70
CA GLU A 243 27.67 13.71 7.26
C GLU A 243 28.30 12.31 7.11
N SER A 244 28.07 11.43 8.09
CA SER A 244 28.58 10.05 8.04
C SER A 244 28.04 9.22 6.86
N LEU A 245 26.85 9.56 6.33
CA LEU A 245 26.23 8.85 5.21
C LEU A 245 26.68 9.38 3.84
N LEU A 246 27.32 10.54 3.76
CA LEU A 246 27.66 11.19 2.49
C LEU A 246 28.55 10.31 1.61
N VAL A 247 29.63 9.77 2.17
CA VAL A 247 30.57 8.92 1.42
C VAL A 247 29.88 7.64 0.96
N THR A 248 29.13 7.01 1.86
CA THR A 248 28.40 5.77 1.58
C THR A 248 27.36 5.96 0.47
N MET A 249 26.64 7.08 0.45
CA MET A 249 25.63 7.40 -0.57
C MET A 249 26.23 7.82 -1.93
N GLU A 250 27.47 8.29 -1.96
CA GLU A 250 28.16 8.71 -3.18
C GLU A 250 28.94 7.57 -3.83
N LYS A 251 29.86 6.98 -3.05
CA LYS A 251 30.81 5.97 -3.54
C LYS A 251 30.30 4.55 -3.35
N GLY A 252 29.28 4.35 -2.51
CA GLY A 252 28.83 3.00 -2.16
C GLY A 252 29.84 2.24 -1.33
N THR A 253 30.69 2.92 -0.57
CA THR A 253 31.67 2.24 0.31
C THR A 253 31.45 2.70 1.74
N LEU A 254 31.29 1.74 2.64
CA LEU A 254 31.26 1.99 4.07
C LEU A 254 32.54 1.43 4.71
N THR A 255 33.37 2.30 5.25
CA THR A 255 34.54 1.91 6.03
C THR A 255 34.14 1.70 7.49
N ILE A 256 34.22 0.45 7.95
CA ILE A 256 33.94 0.10 9.34
C ILE A 256 35.26 0.15 10.12
N HIS A 257 35.41 1.15 10.99
CA HIS A 257 36.61 1.27 11.85
C HIS A 257 36.59 0.29 13.05
N GLN A 258 35.49 -0.43 13.27
CA GLN A 258 35.19 -1.16 14.51
C GLN A 258 35.53 -2.66 14.47
N ARG A 259 35.27 -3.34 13.35
CA ARG A 259 35.64 -4.74 13.09
C ARG A 259 36.64 -4.76 11.94
N THR A 260 37.61 -5.69 11.97
CA THR A 260 38.67 -5.98 10.98
C THR A 260 38.57 -5.16 9.70
N SER A 261 39.60 -4.38 9.37
CA SER A 261 39.72 -3.41 8.25
C SER A 261 39.19 -3.89 6.88
N ASN A 262 37.86 -4.01 6.77
CA ASN A 262 37.13 -4.48 5.60
C ASN A 262 36.15 -3.37 5.21
N ASN A 263 36.30 -2.87 3.99
CA ASN A 263 35.32 -1.98 3.39
C ASN A 263 34.08 -2.80 3.01
N VAL A 264 32.90 -2.28 3.32
CA VAL A 264 31.62 -2.86 2.90
C VAL A 264 31.16 -2.17 1.62
N ASP A 265 30.89 -2.96 0.59
CA ASP A 265 30.32 -2.55 -0.68
C ASP A 265 28.79 -2.34 -0.54
N CYS A 266 28.41 -1.07 -0.57
CA CYS A 266 27.05 -0.54 -0.59
C CYS A 266 26.66 0.03 -1.97
N SER A 267 27.44 -0.23 -3.04
CA SER A 267 27.20 0.29 -4.40
C SER A 267 25.81 -0.03 -4.95
N LYS A 268 25.24 -1.17 -4.54
CA LYS A 268 23.90 -1.66 -4.95
C LYS A 268 22.80 -1.32 -3.95
N THR A 269 23.10 -0.59 -2.89
CA THR A 269 22.13 -0.21 -1.86
C THR A 269 21.17 0.84 -2.40
N ILE A 270 19.86 0.62 -2.17
CA ILE A 270 18.79 1.55 -2.45
C ILE A 270 18.46 2.30 -1.17
N TRP A 271 18.86 3.57 -1.10
CA TRP A 271 18.56 4.49 -0.01
C TRP A 271 17.26 5.24 -0.28
N VAL A 272 16.33 5.16 0.67
CA VAL A 272 15.08 5.90 0.64
C VAL A 272 15.01 6.80 1.87
N LEU A 273 15.10 8.11 1.65
CA LEU A 273 15.05 9.14 2.70
C LEU A 273 13.64 9.69 2.77
N ALA A 274 12.83 9.21 3.71
CA ALA A 274 11.47 9.70 3.89
C ALA A 274 11.44 10.92 4.81
N THR A 275 10.69 11.94 4.41
CA THR A 275 10.56 13.19 5.16
C THR A 275 9.14 13.71 5.14
N ASN A 276 8.83 14.55 6.13
CA ASN A 276 7.64 15.39 6.14
C ASN A 276 7.92 16.84 5.66
N LEU A 277 9.15 17.18 5.26
CA LEU A 277 9.47 18.47 4.64
C LEU A 277 8.68 18.68 3.34
N GLY A 278 8.20 19.90 3.15
CA GLY A 278 7.42 20.28 1.97
C GLY A 278 5.96 19.82 1.99
N THR A 279 5.48 19.25 3.10
CA THR A 279 4.09 18.82 3.29
C THR A 279 3.08 19.89 2.86
N TYR A 280 3.24 21.13 3.32
CA TYR A 280 2.30 22.21 2.97
C TYR A 280 2.29 22.54 1.47
N ILE A 281 3.45 22.52 0.80
CA ILE A 281 3.54 22.75 -0.65
C ILE A 281 2.85 21.62 -1.42
N ILE A 282 3.03 20.38 -0.96
CA ILE A 282 2.37 19.22 -1.56
C ILE A 282 0.84 19.33 -1.44
N CYS A 283 0.33 19.66 -0.25
CA CYS A 283 -1.09 19.84 -0.01
C CYS A 283 -1.69 21.01 -0.81
N ASP A 284 -0.99 22.15 -0.86
CA ASP A 284 -1.41 23.32 -1.64
C ASP A 284 -1.41 23.02 -3.15
N PHE A 285 -0.36 22.38 -3.67
CA PHE A 285 -0.30 21.92 -5.05
C PHE A 285 -1.46 21.00 -5.40
N TYR A 286 -1.77 20.04 -4.52
CA TYR A 286 -2.88 19.11 -4.71
C TYR A 286 -4.23 19.84 -4.70
N ALA A 287 -4.47 20.75 -3.75
CA ALA A 287 -5.70 21.52 -3.65
C ALA A 287 -5.93 22.43 -4.87
N LYS A 288 -4.89 23.11 -5.35
CA LYS A 288 -4.95 23.95 -6.57
C LYS A 288 -5.26 23.13 -7.82
N LYS A 289 -4.71 21.92 -7.93
CA LYS A 289 -5.02 21.03 -9.06
C LYS A 289 -6.41 20.40 -8.98
N LEU A 290 -6.92 20.12 -7.77
CA LEU A 290 -8.31 19.71 -7.55
C LEU A 290 -9.32 20.76 -8.00
N ALA A 291 -9.03 22.04 -7.80
CA ALA A 291 -9.89 23.13 -8.23
C ALA A 291 -9.94 23.31 -9.76
N SER A 292 -8.93 22.80 -10.48
CA SER A 292 -8.74 23.08 -11.91
C SER A 292 -9.00 21.89 -12.84
N VAL A 293 -9.16 20.67 -12.33
CA VAL A 293 -9.31 19.47 -13.18
C VAL A 293 -10.06 18.31 -12.50
N SER A 294 -10.65 17.40 -13.30
CA SER A 294 -11.25 16.14 -12.81
C SER A 294 -10.22 15.24 -12.10
N GLU A 295 -10.68 14.41 -11.14
CA GLU A 295 -9.83 13.45 -10.39
C GLU A 295 -8.97 12.55 -11.30
N GLU A 296 -9.47 12.22 -12.48
CA GLU A 296 -8.78 11.36 -13.44
C GLU A 296 -7.60 12.07 -14.12
N ARG A 297 -7.76 13.35 -14.48
CA ARG A 297 -6.68 14.16 -15.07
C ARG A 297 -5.63 14.52 -14.02
N LEU A 298 -6.03 14.71 -12.76
CA LEU A 298 -5.13 14.87 -11.62
C LEU A 298 -4.11 13.72 -11.53
N ARG A 299 -4.55 12.48 -11.74
CA ARG A 299 -3.67 11.29 -11.73
C ARG A 299 -2.62 11.31 -12.84
N SER A 300 -2.91 11.94 -13.97
CA SER A 300 -1.97 12.10 -15.09
C SER A 300 -1.13 13.39 -15.01
N ALA A 301 -1.45 14.28 -14.07
CA ALA A 301 -0.83 15.59 -14.02
C ALA A 301 0.65 15.49 -13.64
N SER A 302 1.51 16.16 -14.42
CA SER A 302 2.94 16.25 -14.13
C SER A 302 3.20 16.84 -12.74
N VAL A 303 4.09 16.19 -12.00
CA VAL A 303 4.63 16.65 -10.70
C VAL A 303 6.01 17.27 -10.82
N LYS A 304 6.51 17.55 -12.04
CA LYS A 304 7.87 18.10 -12.25
C LYS A 304 8.08 19.44 -11.54
N GLU A 305 7.07 20.31 -11.53
CA GLU A 305 7.13 21.59 -10.81
C GLU A 305 7.24 21.36 -9.30
N LEU A 306 6.37 20.51 -8.76
CA LEU A 306 6.42 20.11 -7.35
C LEU A 306 7.77 19.47 -6.98
N GLN A 307 8.35 18.62 -7.83
CA GLN A 307 9.68 18.04 -7.62
C GLN A 307 10.77 19.12 -7.54
N ARG A 308 10.69 20.18 -8.36
CA ARG A 308 11.64 21.31 -8.31
C ARG A 308 11.51 22.09 -7.01
N ASP A 309 10.28 22.40 -6.60
CA ASP A 309 10.02 23.10 -5.33
C ASP A 309 10.49 22.30 -4.12
N LEU A 310 10.19 21.00 -4.08
CA LEU A 310 10.66 20.11 -3.04
C LEU A 310 12.19 20.00 -3.01
N THR A 311 12.83 19.94 -4.19
CA THR A 311 14.30 19.92 -4.28
C THR A 311 14.92 21.19 -3.71
N ARG A 312 14.29 22.36 -3.94
CA ARG A 312 14.73 23.63 -3.34
C ARG A 312 14.64 23.60 -1.81
N ILE A 313 13.49 23.19 -1.26
CA ILE A 313 13.31 23.07 0.21
C ILE A 313 14.33 22.09 0.79
N TYR A 314 14.53 20.94 0.15
CA TYR A 314 15.52 19.95 0.57
C TYR A 314 16.93 20.55 0.59
N ARG A 315 17.28 21.35 -0.42
CA ARG A 315 18.61 21.98 -0.51
C ARG A 315 18.81 23.03 0.58
N GLU A 316 17.78 23.79 0.91
CA GLU A 316 17.83 24.78 2.00
C GLU A 316 18.05 24.11 3.37
N ASN A 317 17.35 22.99 3.62
CA ASN A 317 17.39 22.26 4.89
C ASN A 317 18.64 21.36 5.04
N PHE A 318 19.02 20.61 4.01
CA PHE A 318 20.10 19.61 4.08
C PHE A 318 21.39 19.99 3.36
N LYS A 319 21.42 21.15 2.69
CA LYS A 319 22.57 21.67 1.94
C LYS A 319 22.96 20.84 0.71
N ALA A 320 23.86 21.39 -0.09
CA ALA A 320 24.32 20.79 -1.35
C ALA A 320 24.99 19.41 -1.19
N PRO A 321 25.80 19.13 -0.15
CA PRO A 321 26.46 17.83 -0.01
C PRO A 321 25.46 16.66 -0.01
N LEU A 322 24.40 16.72 0.80
CA LEU A 322 23.42 15.64 0.80
C LEU A 322 22.54 15.68 -0.46
N THR A 323 22.00 16.86 -0.80
CA THR A 323 21.02 16.96 -1.89
C THR A 323 21.57 16.66 -3.26
N GLY A 324 22.87 16.88 -3.51
CA GLY A 324 23.53 16.49 -4.75
C GLY A 324 23.59 14.97 -4.98
N ARG A 325 23.39 14.15 -3.93
CA ARG A 325 23.38 12.68 -4.02
C ARG A 325 21.98 12.12 -4.29
N ILE A 326 20.92 12.89 -4.05
CA ILE A 326 19.53 12.46 -4.26
C ILE A 326 19.24 12.44 -5.76
N LYS A 327 19.04 11.24 -6.32
CA LYS A 327 18.79 11.00 -7.75
C LYS A 327 17.32 11.18 -8.12
N LEU A 328 16.41 11.04 -7.16
CA LEU A 328 14.96 11.14 -7.37
C LEU A 328 14.27 11.76 -6.16
N MET A 329 13.44 12.78 -6.42
CA MET A 329 12.49 13.34 -5.45
C MET A 329 11.10 12.78 -5.76
N VAL A 330 10.46 12.12 -4.80
CA VAL A 330 9.16 11.45 -4.97
C VAL A 330 8.12 12.12 -4.07
N PRO A 331 7.22 12.95 -4.62
CA PRO A 331 6.12 13.53 -3.85
C PRO A 331 5.02 12.49 -3.60
N PHE A 332 4.50 12.45 -2.39
CA PHE A 332 3.34 11.66 -1.99
C PHE A 332 2.15 12.59 -1.78
N LEU A 333 1.14 12.46 -2.64
CA LEU A 333 0.00 13.37 -2.69
C LEU A 333 -1.09 12.95 -1.70
N PRO A 334 -1.92 13.86 -1.20
CA PRO A 334 -3.15 13.51 -0.50
C PRO A 334 -4.04 12.58 -1.33
N PHE A 335 -4.84 11.74 -0.67
CA PHE A 335 -5.74 10.81 -1.35
C PHE A 335 -6.98 11.54 -1.90
N SER A 336 -7.40 11.17 -3.11
CA SER A 336 -8.69 11.59 -3.69
C SER A 336 -9.88 11.01 -2.91
N LYS A 337 -11.09 11.56 -3.08
CA LYS A 337 -12.27 11.08 -2.34
C LYS A 337 -12.53 9.60 -2.63
N THR A 338 -12.30 9.20 -3.86
CA THR A 338 -12.48 7.82 -4.29
C THR A 338 -11.39 6.89 -3.74
N GLU A 339 -10.13 7.35 -3.63
CA GLU A 339 -9.05 6.59 -2.97
C GLU A 339 -9.25 6.49 -1.45
N GLN A 340 -9.75 7.54 -0.80
CA GLN A 340 -10.08 7.53 0.63
C GLN A 340 -11.08 6.41 0.94
N ALA A 341 -12.14 6.26 0.14
CA ALA A 341 -13.11 5.20 0.31
C ALA A 341 -12.49 3.78 0.17
N VAL A 342 -11.58 3.60 -0.79
CA VAL A 342 -10.87 2.32 -0.99
C VAL A 342 -9.97 2.00 0.21
N ILE A 343 -9.33 3.01 0.79
CA ILE A 343 -8.49 2.87 1.99
C ILE A 343 -9.34 2.58 3.23
N ALA A 344 -10.45 3.29 3.43
CA ALA A 344 -11.41 3.01 4.52
C ALA A 344 -11.90 1.56 4.45
N HIS A 345 -12.31 1.10 3.26
CA HIS A 345 -12.72 -0.28 3.05
C HIS A 345 -11.61 -1.30 3.34
N ARG A 346 -10.35 -0.97 3.04
CA ARG A 346 -9.21 -1.82 3.40
C ARG A 346 -9.09 -1.98 4.92
N PHE A 347 -9.32 -0.93 5.69
CA PHE A 347 -9.32 -1.03 7.15
C PHE A 347 -10.53 -1.81 7.67
N ILE A 348 -11.72 -1.65 7.07
CA ILE A 348 -12.89 -2.48 7.40
C ILE A 348 -12.60 -3.96 7.14
N LEU A 349 -12.00 -4.33 6.01
CA LEU A 349 -11.66 -5.72 5.71
C LEU A 349 -10.62 -6.30 6.69
N LYS A 350 -9.68 -5.47 7.17
CA LYS A 350 -8.74 -5.87 8.22
C LYS A 350 -9.45 -6.11 9.55
N LEU A 351 -10.36 -5.22 9.93
CA LEU A 351 -11.22 -5.40 11.10
C LEU A 351 -12.05 -6.70 10.97
N ALA A 352 -12.72 -6.89 9.84
CA ALA A 352 -13.51 -8.09 9.54
C ALA A 352 -12.67 -9.38 9.65
N THR A 353 -11.44 -9.36 9.13
CA THR A 353 -10.50 -10.50 9.24
C THR A 353 -10.09 -10.78 10.69
N ARG A 354 -9.88 -9.72 11.49
CA ARG A 354 -9.51 -9.83 12.90
C ARG A 354 -10.64 -10.38 13.76
N VAL A 355 -11.86 -9.85 13.61
CA VAL A 355 -13.02 -10.30 14.41
C VAL A 355 -13.57 -11.65 13.97
N ARG A 356 -13.22 -12.11 12.77
CA ARG A 356 -13.53 -13.46 12.31
C ARG A 356 -12.69 -14.53 13.01
N GLN A 357 -11.52 -14.18 13.54
CA GLN A 357 -10.68 -15.13 14.27
C GLN A 357 -11.48 -15.80 15.40
N PRO A 358 -11.25 -17.09 15.68
CA PRO A 358 -11.98 -17.80 16.73
C PRO A 358 -11.75 -17.12 18.09
N ILE A 359 -12.75 -17.22 18.96
CA ILE A 359 -12.64 -16.88 20.38
C ILE A 359 -11.58 -17.81 20.98
N ASP A 360 -10.66 -17.24 21.74
CA ASP A 360 -9.56 -17.96 22.39
C ASP A 360 -9.47 -17.46 23.83
N LEU A 361 -9.78 -18.31 24.80
CA LEU A 361 -9.77 -17.97 26.22
C LEU A 361 -8.48 -18.44 26.90
N GLN A 362 -7.53 -19.00 26.15
CA GLN A 362 -6.31 -19.57 26.68
C GLN A 362 -5.18 -18.52 26.80
N PRO A 363 -4.43 -18.51 27.91
CA PRO A 363 -3.21 -17.72 28.01
C PRO A 363 -2.16 -18.17 26.97
N PRO A 364 -1.26 -17.28 26.51
CA PRO A 364 -1.01 -15.93 27.02
C PRO A 364 -1.84 -14.82 26.35
N THR A 365 -2.64 -15.12 25.32
CA THR A 365 -3.35 -14.10 24.53
C THR A 365 -4.84 -14.42 24.47
N ILE A 366 -5.61 -13.78 25.34
CA ILE A 366 -7.07 -13.94 25.38
C ILE A 366 -7.72 -13.09 24.29
N ARG A 367 -8.53 -13.72 23.43
CA ARG A 367 -9.41 -13.09 22.43
C ARG A 367 -10.88 -13.33 22.77
N LEU A 368 -11.48 -12.38 23.49
CA LEU A 368 -12.91 -12.40 23.86
C LEU A 368 -13.84 -12.04 22.71
N VAL A 369 -13.37 -11.19 21.79
CA VAL A 369 -14.14 -10.72 20.64
C VAL A 369 -13.64 -11.46 19.40
N GLY A 370 -14.49 -12.35 18.89
CA GLY A 370 -14.13 -13.25 17.80
C GLY A 370 -15.36 -13.94 17.21
N HIS A 371 -15.13 -14.83 16.25
CA HIS A 371 -16.17 -15.63 15.60
C HIS A 371 -17.32 -14.82 14.99
N SER A 372 -16.98 -13.65 14.45
CA SER A 372 -17.95 -12.71 13.86
C SER A 372 -17.72 -12.51 12.36
N ARG A 373 -18.80 -12.23 11.63
CA ARG A 373 -18.79 -11.80 10.24
C ARG A 373 -19.29 -10.36 10.18
N ILE A 374 -18.48 -9.44 9.67
CA ILE A 374 -18.92 -8.08 9.35
C ILE A 374 -19.40 -8.04 7.90
N THR A 375 -20.65 -7.65 7.68
CA THR A 375 -21.25 -7.46 6.36
C THR A 375 -21.53 -5.96 6.17
N VAL A 376 -20.93 -5.35 5.14
CA VAL A 376 -21.12 -3.94 4.81
C VAL A 376 -22.20 -3.80 3.74
N ILE A 377 -23.26 -3.06 4.03
CA ILE A 377 -24.31 -2.71 3.06
C ILE A 377 -23.96 -1.36 2.44
N ASP A 378 -23.90 -1.32 1.10
CA ASP A 378 -23.54 -0.11 0.34
C ASP A 378 -22.17 0.44 0.77
N ASP A 379 -21.12 -0.32 0.43
CA ASP A 379 -19.72 -0.01 0.74
C ASP A 379 -19.32 1.44 0.37
N ARG A 380 -19.88 1.97 -0.71
CA ARG A 380 -19.74 3.38 -1.11
C ARG A 380 -20.13 4.31 0.03
N LYS A 381 -21.37 4.21 0.52
CA LYS A 381 -21.90 5.13 1.53
C LYS A 381 -21.11 5.02 2.82
N VAL A 382 -20.89 3.80 3.30
CA VAL A 382 -20.13 3.55 4.54
C VAL A 382 -18.71 4.11 4.45
N CYS A 383 -18.00 3.86 3.34
CA CYS A 383 -16.63 4.34 3.20
C CYS A 383 -16.55 5.85 2.93
N THR A 384 -17.57 6.45 2.31
CA THR A 384 -17.64 7.91 2.12
C THR A 384 -17.94 8.61 3.44
N GLU A 385 -18.81 8.02 4.26
CA GLU A 385 -19.13 8.51 5.61
C GLU A 385 -17.90 8.46 6.52
N LEU A 386 -17.17 7.34 6.53
CA LEU A 386 -15.90 7.21 7.26
C LEU A 386 -14.82 8.19 6.81
N ALA A 387 -14.91 8.70 5.58
CA ALA A 387 -14.00 9.69 5.02
C ALA A 387 -14.53 11.13 5.17
N GLN A 388 -15.72 11.33 5.74
CA GLN A 388 -16.28 12.66 5.95
C GLN A 388 -15.40 13.42 6.93
N GLY A 389 -14.95 14.62 6.53
CA GLY A 389 -14.02 15.41 7.35
C GLY A 389 -12.55 15.00 7.22
N TYR A 390 -12.20 14.16 6.23
CA TYR A 390 -10.83 13.74 5.97
C TYR A 390 -9.83 14.91 5.98
N GLU A 391 -8.82 14.79 6.84
CA GLU A 391 -7.73 15.75 6.96
C GLU A 391 -6.53 15.34 6.11
N SER A 392 -6.18 16.16 5.12
CA SER A 392 -5.08 15.87 4.18
C SER A 392 -3.71 15.73 4.84
N LEU A 393 -3.50 16.31 6.03
CA LEU A 393 -2.24 16.17 6.76
C LEU A 393 -2.09 14.82 7.49
N LEU A 394 -3.20 14.17 7.84
CA LEU A 394 -3.22 12.89 8.57
C LEU A 394 -3.19 11.68 7.64
N GLY A 395 -3.63 11.82 6.39
CA GLY A 395 -3.56 10.74 5.43
C GLY A 395 -4.44 9.55 5.82
N ALA A 396 -3.95 8.34 5.55
CA ALA A 396 -4.62 7.10 5.93
C ALA A 396 -4.79 6.93 7.45
N ARG A 397 -4.08 7.69 8.30
CA ARG A 397 -4.24 7.64 9.76
C ARG A 397 -5.63 8.14 10.18
N TYR A 398 -6.16 9.14 9.49
CA TYR A 398 -7.53 9.61 9.72
C TYR A 398 -8.54 8.47 9.50
N LEU A 399 -8.42 7.79 8.35
CA LEU A 399 -9.32 6.70 7.95
C LEU A 399 -9.18 5.47 8.86
N PHE A 400 -7.96 5.22 9.37
CA PHE A 400 -7.74 4.19 10.37
C PHE A 400 -8.51 4.48 11.65
N ASN A 401 -8.35 5.68 12.21
CA ASN A 401 -9.06 6.10 13.43
C ASN A 401 -10.58 6.10 13.23
N ALA A 402 -11.08 6.48 12.04
CA ALA A 402 -12.50 6.41 11.71
C ALA A 402 -13.04 4.97 11.76
N VAL A 403 -12.24 4.00 11.31
CA VAL A 403 -12.60 2.57 11.40
C VAL A 403 -12.42 2.01 12.81
N ASP A 404 -11.49 2.54 13.62
CA ASP A 404 -11.43 2.19 15.04
C ASP A 404 -12.72 2.60 15.77
N ALA A 405 -13.31 3.76 15.43
CA ALA A 405 -14.64 4.14 15.95
C ALA A 405 -15.74 3.17 15.49
N LEU A 406 -15.64 2.62 14.28
CA LEU A 406 -16.53 1.54 13.82
C LEU A 406 -16.34 0.24 14.63
N GLU A 407 -15.09 -0.11 14.96
CA GLU A 407 -14.79 -1.24 15.83
C GLU A 407 -15.40 -1.06 17.24
N GLU A 408 -15.36 0.16 17.79
CA GLU A 408 -16.02 0.44 19.07
C GLU A 408 -17.54 0.22 18.99
N MET A 409 -18.20 0.67 17.92
CA MET A 409 -19.64 0.42 17.71
C MET A 409 -19.93 -1.08 17.62
N TYR A 410 -19.16 -1.81 16.82
CA TYR A 410 -19.26 -3.27 16.72
C TYR A 410 -19.05 -3.95 18.09
N THR A 411 -18.05 -3.52 18.86
CA THR A 411 -17.73 -4.12 20.15
C THR A 411 -18.86 -3.90 21.15
N LYS A 412 -19.51 -2.72 21.14
CA LYS A 412 -20.70 -2.45 21.96
C LYS A 412 -21.86 -3.39 21.61
N GLU A 413 -22.14 -3.59 20.33
CA GLU A 413 -23.17 -4.54 19.88
C GLU A 413 -22.81 -5.99 20.23
N TYR A 414 -21.55 -6.37 20.12
CA TYR A 414 -21.08 -7.70 20.51
C TYR A 414 -21.26 -7.95 22.01
N LEU A 415 -20.93 -6.97 22.86
CA LEU A 415 -21.08 -7.07 24.32
C LEU A 415 -22.54 -6.95 24.79
N ALA A 416 -23.44 -6.41 23.98
CA ALA A 416 -24.87 -6.38 24.27
C ALA A 416 -25.52 -7.78 24.19
N ILE A 417 -24.83 -8.76 23.62
CA ILE A 417 -25.29 -10.14 23.56
C ILE A 417 -25.31 -10.75 24.97
N LYS A 418 -26.49 -11.18 25.42
CA LYS A 418 -26.70 -11.66 26.80
C LYS A 418 -26.02 -13.01 27.12
N SER A 419 -25.64 -13.80 26.12
CA SER A 419 -24.99 -15.10 26.34
C SER A 419 -23.52 -14.92 26.71
N PRO A 420 -22.97 -15.75 27.62
CA PRO A 420 -21.56 -15.71 27.95
C PRO A 420 -20.68 -16.02 26.74
N ILE A 421 -19.47 -15.47 26.74
CA ILE A 421 -18.43 -15.74 25.74
C ILE A 421 -17.79 -17.08 26.08
N THR A 422 -17.94 -18.08 25.21
CA THR A 422 -17.33 -19.41 25.35
C THR A 422 -16.69 -19.87 24.05
N GLU A 423 -15.68 -20.72 24.12
CA GLU A 423 -15.03 -21.29 22.92
C GLU A 423 -15.96 -22.21 22.12
N ASP A 424 -17.02 -22.76 22.75
CA ASP A 424 -18.05 -23.54 22.07
C ASP A 424 -18.75 -22.73 20.96
N LEU A 425 -18.78 -21.40 21.07
CA LEU A 425 -19.34 -20.54 20.03
C LEU A 425 -18.60 -20.71 18.69
N ASN A 426 -17.31 -21.06 18.72
CA ASN A 426 -16.51 -21.29 17.50
C ASN A 426 -17.03 -22.45 16.64
N THR A 427 -17.84 -23.34 17.21
CA THR A 427 -18.46 -24.48 16.48
C THR A 427 -19.79 -24.11 15.81
N LYS A 428 -20.35 -22.94 16.14
CA LYS A 428 -21.63 -22.46 15.61
C LYS A 428 -21.43 -21.65 14.33
N PRO A 429 -22.49 -21.32 13.57
CA PRO A 429 -22.39 -20.33 12.51
C PRO A 429 -21.82 -19.00 13.01
N LEU A 430 -21.09 -18.29 12.14
CA LEU A 430 -20.53 -16.98 12.46
C LEU A 430 -21.64 -16.01 12.87
N GLN A 431 -21.33 -15.19 13.87
CA GLN A 431 -22.24 -14.13 14.31
C GLN A 431 -22.18 -12.99 13.31
N GLU A 432 -23.25 -12.77 12.55
CA GLU A 432 -23.31 -11.69 11.57
C GLU A 432 -23.53 -10.34 12.26
N PHE A 433 -22.80 -9.32 11.81
CA PHE A 433 -22.96 -7.93 12.18
C PHE A 433 -23.00 -7.09 10.91
N ILE A 434 -24.06 -6.30 10.77
CA ILE A 434 -24.33 -5.51 9.58
C ILE A 434 -23.90 -4.05 9.84
N VAL A 435 -23.09 -3.51 8.94
CA VAL A 435 -22.70 -2.10 8.92
C VAL A 435 -23.42 -1.41 7.77
N LYS A 436 -24.17 -0.34 8.07
CA LYS A 436 -24.86 0.46 7.04
C LYS A 436 -24.95 1.93 7.43
N CYS A 437 -25.08 2.82 6.44
CA CYS A 437 -25.48 4.21 6.67
C CYS A 437 -26.99 4.36 6.55
N VAL A 438 -27.59 5.11 7.48
CA VAL A 438 -29.00 5.53 7.43
C VAL A 438 -29.10 7.06 7.51
N PRO A 439 -30.17 7.68 6.98
CA PRO A 439 -30.40 9.10 7.17
C PRO A 439 -30.54 9.46 8.66
N GLU A 440 -30.05 10.63 9.06
CA GLU A 440 -30.31 11.14 10.39
C GLU A 440 -31.76 11.62 10.54
N PRO A 441 -32.41 11.38 11.70
CA PRO A 441 -33.73 11.91 11.96
C PRO A 441 -33.68 13.44 12.09
N GLY A 442 -34.20 14.16 11.09
CA GLY A 442 -34.38 15.61 11.12
C GLY A 442 -33.33 16.46 10.38
N GLY A 443 -32.45 15.88 9.56
CA GLY A 443 -31.41 16.64 8.85
C GLY A 443 -30.96 16.05 7.51
N ASN A 444 -30.05 16.76 6.84
CA ASN A 444 -29.39 16.37 5.58
C ASN A 444 -28.16 15.43 5.79
N GLY A 445 -28.02 14.83 6.98
CA GLY A 445 -26.89 13.98 7.36
C GLY A 445 -27.15 12.48 7.21
N GLN A 446 -26.07 11.68 7.22
CA GLN A 446 -26.12 10.24 7.40
C GLN A 446 -25.51 9.88 8.75
N ARG A 447 -25.97 8.78 9.33
CA ARG A 447 -25.32 8.16 10.49
C ARG A 447 -25.04 6.69 10.18
N MET A 448 -23.90 6.23 10.65
CA MET A 448 -23.51 4.83 10.54
C MET A 448 -24.11 4.03 11.69
N LEU A 449 -24.62 2.84 11.37
CA LEU A 449 -25.16 1.89 12.34
C LEU A 449 -24.42 0.56 12.20
N VAL A 450 -24.13 -0.04 13.35
CA VAL A 450 -23.76 -1.44 13.49
C VAL A 450 -24.86 -2.12 14.27
N TYR A 451 -25.32 -3.27 13.80
CA TYR A 451 -26.29 -4.10 14.51
C TYR A 451 -26.11 -5.55 14.09
N ARG A 452 -26.63 -6.47 14.90
CA ARG A 452 -26.59 -7.90 14.62
C ARG A 452 -27.64 -8.31 13.59
#